data_AF-A0A7S2VZ76-F1
#
_entry.id   AF-A0A7S2VZ76-F1
#
_cell.length_a   1.000
_cell.length_b   1.000
_cell.length_c   1.000
_cell.angle_alpha   90.00
_cell.angle_beta   90.00
_cell.angle_gamma   90.00
#
_symmetry.space_group_name_H-M   'P 1'
#
loop_
_entity.id
_entity.type
_entity.pdbx_description
1 polymer ?
#
loop_
_entity_poly.entity_id
_entity_poly.type
_entity_poly.pdbx_seq_one_letter_code
_entity_poly.pdbx_strand_id
1 'polypeptide(L)'
;NAKSQKSALKLVELGPRLRLKLMKVERGIVSGDVMYHAYVKKTTKEIKEQRSKIEQTASLKKRRREEQDQNVAKKKAVSDAKLDAKRKRKDEREKEAMGKLREEANMVDNDNDNDNDNDIGESDSDND
;
A
#
# COMPACT_ATOMS: atom_id res chain seq x y z
N ASN A 1 9.95 -54.79 12.70
CA ASN A 1 11.30 -55.33 12.43
C ASN A 1 12.05 -54.42 11.43
N ALA A 2 12.35 -53.17 11.79
CA ALA A 2 12.95 -52.16 10.90
C ALA A 2 14.48 -51.99 11.05
N LYS A 3 15.11 -52.81 11.91
CA LYS A 3 16.53 -52.71 12.28
C LYS A 3 17.50 -53.29 11.23
N SER A 4 17.01 -53.88 10.13
CA SER A 4 17.86 -54.58 9.13
C SER A 4 17.93 -53.92 7.74
N GLN A 5 17.27 -52.78 7.52
CA GLN A 5 17.34 -52.06 6.25
C GLN A 5 18.54 -51.10 6.28
N LYS A 6 19.64 -51.48 5.61
CA LYS A 6 20.82 -50.61 5.43
C LYS A 6 20.74 -49.92 4.07
N SER A 7 20.51 -48.60 4.07
CA SER A 7 20.55 -47.79 2.85
C SER A 7 21.99 -47.32 2.57
N ALA A 8 22.49 -47.55 1.37
CA ALA A 8 23.80 -47.05 0.93
C ALA A 8 23.64 -45.68 0.26
N LEU A 9 24.28 -44.65 0.83
CA LEU A 9 24.31 -43.28 0.29
C LEU A 9 25.62 -43.05 -0.47
N LYS A 10 25.51 -42.68 -1.75
CA LYS A 10 26.66 -42.29 -2.59
C LYS A 10 26.63 -40.78 -2.77
N LEU A 11 27.65 -40.11 -2.26
CA LEU A 11 27.84 -38.68 -2.50
C LEU A 11 28.56 -38.49 -3.84
N VAL A 12 28.07 -37.55 -4.62
CA VAL A 12 28.70 -37.07 -5.85
C VAL A 12 28.94 -35.59 -5.66
N GLU A 13 30.12 -35.12 -6.03
CA GLU A 13 30.41 -33.70 -5.93
C GLU A 13 29.65 -32.91 -6.99
N LEU A 14 29.03 -31.83 -6.54
CA LEU A 14 28.33 -30.90 -7.40
C LEU A 14 28.92 -29.50 -7.17
N GLY A 15 29.47 -28.91 -8.23
CA GLY A 15 29.91 -27.52 -8.23
C GLY A 15 31.33 -27.27 -7.70
N PRO A 16 31.72 -25.99 -7.63
CA PRO A 16 33.08 -25.58 -7.34
C PRO A 16 33.44 -25.81 -5.86
N ARG A 17 34.68 -26.24 -5.62
CA ARG A 17 35.25 -26.35 -4.27
C ARG A 17 35.79 -25.00 -3.83
N LEU A 18 35.35 -24.51 -2.69
CA LEU A 18 35.80 -23.24 -2.12
C LEU A 18 36.68 -23.47 -0.90
N ARG A 19 37.78 -22.71 -0.80
CA ARG A 19 38.57 -22.54 0.42
C ARG A 19 38.49 -21.08 0.84
N LEU A 20 37.84 -20.81 1.96
CA LEU A 20 37.62 -19.45 2.45
C LEU A 20 38.63 -19.10 3.55
N LYS A 21 39.00 -17.81 3.63
CA LYS A 21 39.84 -17.27 4.70
C LYS A 21 39.15 -16.07 5.34
N LEU A 22 39.17 -16.01 6.67
CA LEU A 22 38.63 -14.87 7.41
C LEU A 22 39.50 -13.63 7.17
N MET A 23 38.88 -12.57 6.64
CA MET A 23 39.55 -11.33 6.25
C MET A 23 39.15 -10.17 7.18
N LYS A 24 37.85 -10.01 7.42
CA LYS A 24 37.25 -8.91 8.19
C LYS A 24 35.93 -9.36 8.80
N VAL A 25 35.61 -8.87 10.00
CA VAL A 25 34.31 -9.04 10.66
C VAL A 25 33.68 -7.66 10.85
N GLU A 26 32.45 -7.48 10.38
CA GLU A 26 31.67 -6.25 10.53
C GLU A 26 30.41 -6.49 11.38
N ARG A 27 29.93 -5.43 12.03
CA ARG A 27 28.70 -5.48 12.81
C ARG A 27 27.49 -5.34 11.89
N GLY A 28 27.07 -6.44 11.28
CA GLY A 28 25.94 -6.49 10.36
C GLY A 28 26.34 -6.47 8.89
N ILE A 29 25.35 -6.34 8.01
CA ILE A 29 25.54 -6.40 6.56
C ILE A 29 25.93 -5.01 6.06
N VAL A 30 27.16 -4.89 5.54
CA VAL A 30 27.66 -3.66 4.88
C VAL A 30 27.49 -2.42 5.76
N SER A 31 27.67 -2.57 7.07
CA SER A 31 27.52 -1.47 8.03
C SER A 31 28.79 -0.63 8.14
N GLY A 32 29.94 -1.20 7.76
CA GLY A 32 31.24 -0.54 7.87
C GLY A 32 31.78 -0.45 9.30
N ASP A 33 31.07 -0.92 10.34
CA ASP A 33 31.61 -1.01 11.71
C ASP A 33 32.45 -2.28 11.83
N VAL A 34 33.78 -2.14 11.73
CA VAL A 34 34.73 -3.26 11.68
C VAL A 34 35.13 -3.66 13.10
N MET A 35 34.89 -4.93 13.46
CA MET A 35 35.29 -5.51 14.75
C MET A 35 36.65 -6.21 14.69
N TYR A 36 36.96 -6.84 13.56
CA TYR A 36 38.23 -7.54 13.34
C TYR A 36 38.67 -7.38 11.90
N HIS A 37 39.98 -7.30 11.67
CA HIS A 37 40.57 -7.36 10.33
C HIS A 37 41.95 -8.02 10.40
N ALA A 38 42.23 -8.96 9.49
CA ALA A 38 43.43 -9.78 9.53
C ALA A 38 44.73 -8.98 9.28
N TYR A 39 44.68 -8.01 8.35
CA TYR A 39 45.85 -7.24 7.91
C TYR A 39 45.88 -5.79 8.43
N VAL A 40 44.72 -5.16 8.57
CA VAL A 40 44.61 -3.73 8.93
C VAL A 40 44.20 -3.61 10.39
N LYS A 41 45.13 -3.22 11.25
CA LYS A 41 44.83 -2.96 12.67
C LYS A 41 44.57 -1.48 12.86
N LYS A 42 43.36 -1.13 13.28
CA LYS A 42 43.01 0.24 13.69
C LYS A 42 43.25 0.38 15.18
N THR A 43 43.68 1.57 15.58
CA THR A 43 43.76 1.94 17.00
C THR A 43 42.36 2.04 17.60
N THR A 44 42.26 1.91 18.92
CA THR A 44 40.99 2.04 19.64
C THR A 44 40.34 3.41 19.41
N LYS A 45 41.14 4.46 19.26
CA LYS A 45 40.69 5.82 18.94
C LYS A 45 40.04 5.87 17.56
N GLU A 46 40.70 5.35 16.52
CA GLU A 46 40.15 5.32 15.16
C GLU A 46 38.87 4.49 15.07
N ILE A 47 38.78 3.37 15.80
CA ILE A 47 37.57 2.54 15.88
C ILE A 47 36.41 3.36 16.50
N LYS A 48 36.68 4.10 17.58
CA LYS A 48 35.68 4.94 18.24
C LYS A 48 35.22 6.09 17.35
N GLU A 49 36.14 6.75 16.65
CA GLU A 49 35.83 7.82 15.71
C GLU A 49 34.98 7.32 14.54
N GLN A 50 35.34 6.16 13.98
CA GLN A 50 34.58 5.53 12.90
C GLN A 50 33.16 5.17 13.35
N ARG A 51 32.99 4.60 14.55
CA ARG A 51 31.68 4.31 15.13
C ARG A 51 30.84 5.57 15.32
N SER A 52 31.44 6.62 15.89
CA SER A 52 30.77 7.92 16.07
C SER A 52 30.30 8.51 14.74
N LYS A 53 31.14 8.47 13.70
CA LYS A 53 30.77 8.92 12.34
C LYS A 53 29.59 8.12 11.78
N ILE A 54 29.63 6.79 11.89
CA ILE A 54 28.54 5.92 11.41
C ILE A 54 27.24 6.26 12.16
N GLU A 55 27.29 6.39 13.48
CA GLU A 55 26.12 6.72 14.31
C GLU A 55 25.55 8.11 14.00
N GLN A 56 26.40 9.11 13.80
CA GLN A 56 25.98 10.45 13.37
C GLN A 56 25.29 10.41 12.00
N THR A 57 25.85 9.69 11.03
CA THR A 57 25.21 9.56 9.71
C THR A 57 23.88 8.82 9.78
N ALA A 58 23.79 7.76 10.60
CA ALA A 58 22.57 6.99 10.79
C ALA A 58 21.46 7.83 11.45
N SER A 59 21.78 8.60 12.49
CA SER A 59 20.83 9.49 13.17
C SER A 59 20.33 10.61 12.26
N LEU A 60 21.23 11.25 11.49
CA LEU A 60 20.86 12.25 10.49
C LEU A 60 19.95 11.66 9.40
N LYS A 61 20.25 10.45 8.92
CA LYS A 61 19.41 9.77 7.92
C LYS A 61 18.03 9.43 8.47
N LYS A 62 17.95 8.97 9.73
CA LYS A 62 16.68 8.70 10.41
C LYS A 62 15.85 9.96 10.54
N ARG A 63 16.45 11.05 11.02
CA ARG A 63 15.79 12.37 11.14
C ARG A 63 15.25 12.86 9.81
N ARG A 64 16.05 12.79 8.73
CA ARG A 64 15.61 13.19 7.38
C ARG A 64 14.42 12.37 6.90
N ARG A 65 14.41 11.06 7.17
CA ARG A 65 13.29 10.19 6.83
C ARG A 65 12.03 10.55 7.62
N GLU A 66 12.15 10.77 8.92
CA GLU A 66 11.02 11.19 9.77
C GLU A 66 10.42 12.54 9.31
N GLU A 67 11.27 13.52 9.00
CA GLU A 67 10.83 14.81 8.47
C GLU A 67 10.12 14.64 7.10
N GLN A 68 10.66 13.79 6.23
CA GLN A 68 10.04 13.48 4.94
C GLN A 68 8.69 12.78 5.12
N ASP A 69 8.60 11.79 5.99
CA ASP A 69 7.37 11.03 6.25
C ASP A 69 6.28 11.94 6.83
N GLN A 70 6.64 12.85 7.75
CA GLN A 70 5.70 13.87 8.27
C GLN A 70 5.22 14.82 7.17
N ASN A 71 6.11 15.27 6.29
CA ASN A 71 5.73 16.15 5.18
C ASN A 71 4.82 15.44 4.18
N VAL A 72 5.11 14.18 3.87
CA VAL A 72 4.25 13.35 3.01
C VAL A 72 2.90 13.12 3.67
N ALA A 73 2.84 12.82 4.96
CA ALA A 73 1.59 12.62 5.70
C ALA A 73 0.74 13.90 5.72
N LYS A 74 1.35 15.07 6.00
CA LYS A 74 0.66 16.37 5.94
C LYS A 74 0.10 16.66 4.55
N LYS A 75 0.90 16.42 3.50
CA LYS A 75 0.46 16.62 2.10
C LYS A 75 -0.69 15.67 1.73
N LYS A 76 -0.63 14.41 2.15
CA LYS A 76 -1.71 13.44 1.95
C LYS A 76 -2.98 13.89 2.66
N ALA A 77 -2.92 14.23 3.95
CA ALA A 77 -4.08 14.69 4.72
C ALA A 77 -4.77 15.92 4.09
N VAL A 78 -4.00 16.91 3.62
CA VAL A 78 -4.57 18.08 2.92
C VAL A 78 -5.20 17.69 1.58
N SER A 79 -4.56 16.80 0.83
CA SER A 79 -5.10 16.30 -0.44
C SER A 79 -6.40 15.54 -0.22
N ASP A 80 -6.44 14.66 0.77
CA ASP A 80 -7.59 13.83 1.10
C ASP A 80 -8.76 14.70 1.58
N ALA A 81 -8.49 15.67 2.48
CA ALA A 81 -9.50 16.64 2.92
C ALA A 81 -10.09 17.46 1.76
N LYS A 82 -9.24 17.88 0.80
CA LYS A 82 -9.69 18.59 -0.41
C LYS A 82 -10.54 17.69 -1.32
N LEU A 83 -10.16 16.42 -1.46
CA LEU A 83 -10.92 15.44 -2.24
C LEU A 83 -12.28 15.17 -1.60
N ASP A 84 -12.32 15.01 -0.28
CA ASP A 84 -13.57 14.79 0.47
C ASP A 84 -14.49 16.01 0.41
N ALA A 85 -13.95 17.22 0.53
CA ALA A 85 -14.72 18.45 0.35
C ALA A 85 -15.31 18.55 -1.08
N LYS A 86 -14.53 18.17 -2.10
CA LYS A 86 -15.01 18.15 -3.49
C LYS A 86 -16.10 17.08 -3.69
N ARG A 87 -15.95 15.90 -3.08
CA ARG A 87 -16.97 14.84 -3.13
C ARG A 87 -18.27 15.29 -2.48
N LYS A 88 -18.22 15.82 -1.26
CA LYS A 88 -19.40 16.36 -0.56
C LYS A 88 -20.13 17.43 -1.38
N ARG A 89 -19.39 18.39 -1.95
CA ARG A 89 -19.98 19.44 -2.82
C ARG A 89 -20.62 18.85 -4.08
N LYS A 90 -20.05 17.79 -4.65
CA LYS A 90 -20.61 17.09 -5.80
C LYS A 90 -21.91 16.38 -5.42
N ASP A 91 -21.91 15.65 -4.30
CA ASP A 91 -23.07 14.91 -3.81
C ASP A 91 -24.23 15.86 -3.43
N GLU A 92 -23.93 17.02 -2.83
CA GLU A 92 -24.92 18.07 -2.55
C GLU A 92 -25.54 18.64 -3.84
N ARG A 93 -24.71 18.91 -4.86
CA ARG A 93 -25.19 19.41 -6.16
C ARG A 93 -26.04 18.38 -6.89
N GLU A 94 -25.67 17.10 -6.84
CA GLU A 94 -26.47 16.01 -7.43
C GLU A 94 -27.81 15.85 -6.70
N LYS A 95 -27.83 15.94 -5.36
CA LYS A 95 -29.07 15.92 -4.58
C LYS A 95 -29.97 17.11 -4.88
N GLU A 96 -29.42 18.32 -4.96
CA GLU A 96 -30.18 19.52 -5.31
C GLU A 96 -30.73 19.45 -6.74
N ALA A 97 -29.95 18.96 -7.70
CA ALA A 97 -30.39 18.77 -9.07
C ALA A 97 -31.51 17.70 -9.18
N MET A 98 -31.37 16.57 -8.48
CA MET A 98 -32.42 15.55 -8.38
C MET A 98 -33.68 16.07 -7.68
N GLY A 99 -33.53 16.91 -6.65
CA GLY A 99 -34.63 17.58 -5.99
C GLY A 99 -35.42 18.47 -6.95
N LYS A 100 -34.73 19.34 -7.71
CA LYS A 100 -35.35 20.21 -8.72
C LYS A 100 -36.02 19.42 -9.84
N LEU A 101 -35.38 18.36 -10.35
CA LEU A 101 -36.00 17.47 -11.35
C LEU A 101 -37.26 16.78 -10.83
N ARG A 102 -37.28 16.38 -9.55
CA ARG A 102 -38.46 15.76 -8.92
C ARG A 102 -39.57 16.78 -8.67
N GLU A 103 -39.23 18.00 -8.32
CA GLU A 103 -40.18 19.10 -8.12
C GLU A 103 -40.79 19.54 -9.46
N GLU A 104 -39.98 19.59 -10.53
CA GLU A 104 -40.41 19.82 -11.90
C GLU A 104 -41.30 18.67 -12.43
N ALA A 105 -40.92 17.40 -12.18
CA ALA A 105 -41.76 16.25 -12.53
C ALA A 105 -43.11 16.22 -11.79
N ASN A 106 -43.15 16.62 -10.52
CA ASN A 106 -44.39 16.73 -9.74
C ASN A 106 -45.29 17.90 -10.19
N MET A 107 -44.77 18.90 -10.93
CA MET A 107 -45.59 19.97 -11.52
C MET A 107 -46.20 19.59 -12.87
N VAL A 108 -45.71 18.53 -13.53
CA VAL A 108 -46.23 18.05 -14.83
C VAL A 108 -47.38 17.04 -14.65
N ASP A 109 -47.58 16.51 -13.44
CA ASP A 109 -48.66 15.54 -13.12
C ASP A 109 -49.98 16.19 -12.69
N ASN A 110 -50.09 17.53 -12.73
CA ASN A 110 -51.30 18.27 -12.30
C ASN A 110 -52.07 18.93 -13.47
N ASP A 111 -51.67 18.65 -14.72
CA ASP A 111 -52.32 19.15 -15.94
C ASP A 111 -52.56 18.02 -16.97
N ASN A 112 -52.95 16.83 -16.50
CA ASN A 112 -53.49 15.82 -17.41
C ASN A 112 -54.52 14.93 -16.72
N ASP A 113 -55.73 15.47 -16.51
CA ASP A 113 -56.96 14.67 -16.46
C ASP A 113 -58.18 15.59 -16.60
N ASN A 114 -58.45 16.03 -17.82
CA ASN A 114 -59.82 16.18 -18.26
C ASN A 114 -59.87 16.11 -19.79
N ASP A 115 -60.10 14.91 -20.33
CA ASP A 115 -61.06 14.75 -21.42
C ASP A 115 -61.50 13.29 -21.57
N ASN A 116 -62.72 13.08 -21.10
CA ASN A 116 -63.80 12.32 -21.74
C ASN A 116 -63.89 10.80 -21.48
N ASP A 117 -64.76 10.48 -20.52
CA ASP A 117 -65.44 9.21 -20.32
C ASP A 117 -66.35 8.80 -21.51
N ASN A 118 -66.52 7.49 -21.63
CA ASN A 118 -67.51 6.71 -22.39
C ASN A 118 -67.29 6.48 -23.91
N ASP A 119 -66.89 5.25 -24.26
CA ASP A 119 -67.85 4.31 -24.84
C ASP A 119 -67.48 2.84 -24.54
N ILE A 120 -68.50 2.06 -24.26
CA ILE A 120 -68.51 0.67 -23.80
C ILE A 120 -68.57 -0.26 -25.03
N GLY A 121 -67.85 -1.38 -25.00
CA GLY A 121 -68.08 -2.46 -25.96
C GLY A 121 -67.27 -3.73 -25.67
N GLU A 122 -67.87 -4.63 -24.89
CA GLU A 122 -67.46 -6.04 -24.75
C GLU A 122 -67.21 -6.71 -26.11
N SER A 123 -66.20 -7.57 -26.19
CA SER A 123 -66.42 -8.93 -26.71
C SER A 123 -65.27 -9.86 -26.32
N ASP A 124 -65.67 -10.93 -25.65
CA ASP A 124 -64.90 -12.14 -25.41
C ASP A 124 -64.31 -12.72 -26.70
N SER A 125 -63.09 -13.24 -26.62
CA SER A 125 -62.82 -14.55 -27.23
C SER A 125 -61.53 -15.16 -26.67
N ASP A 126 -61.73 -16.25 -25.94
CA ASP A 126 -60.77 -17.33 -25.75
C ASP A 126 -60.12 -17.78 -27.07
N ASN A 127 -58.82 -18.06 -27.07
CA ASN A 127 -58.29 -19.38 -27.44
C ASN A 127 -56.76 -19.46 -27.37
N ASP A 128 -56.31 -20.57 -26.77
CA ASP A 128 -55.08 -21.37 -26.95
C ASP A 128 -53.80 -20.74 -27.54
#